data_AF-A0A7C6TH84-F1
#
_entry.id   AF-A0A7C6TH84-F1
#
_cell.length_a   1.000
_cell.length_b   1.000
_cell.length_c   1.000
_cell.angle_alpha   90.00
_cell.angle_beta   90.00
_cell.angle_gamma   90.00
#
_symmetry.space_group_name_H-M   'P 1'
#
loop_
_entity.id
_entity.type
_entity.pdbx_description
1 polymer ?
#
loop_
_entity_poly.entity_id
_entity_poly.type
_entity_poly.pdbx_seq_one_letter_code
_entity_poly.pdbx_strand_id
1 'polypeptide(L)'
;MNGDDMLLEALKWVTLRGASVLPLKYGTKHPDSVALRSTGHTIDGRPSWGPLQRRPPTWAGVATWFRPDRRLNLGVVTGYGGIICIDFDSFGMFGVWCDWAQAKGGLAAEVAASTYKVLTARGVHVWIR
;
A
#
# COMPACT_ATOMS: atom_id res chain seq x y z
N MET A 1 12.45 -9.12 2.76
CA MET A 1 12.85 -7.72 2.98
C MET A 1 13.34 -7.54 4.39
N ASN A 2 14.52 -6.94 4.52
CA ASN A 2 14.99 -6.36 5.78
C ASN A 2 14.33 -4.97 5.97
N GLY A 3 14.71 -4.23 7.03
CA GLY A 3 14.16 -2.90 7.30
C GLY A 3 14.46 -1.86 6.21
N ASP A 4 15.66 -1.88 5.65
CA ASP A 4 16.11 -0.92 4.62
C ASP A 4 15.32 -1.08 3.31
N ASP A 5 15.06 -2.33 2.91
CA ASP A 5 14.20 -2.61 1.74
C ASP A 5 12.80 -2.03 1.93
N MET A 6 12.25 -2.12 3.15
CA MET A 6 10.90 -1.66 3.46
C MET A 6 10.81 -0.13 3.51
N LEU A 7 11.85 0.53 4.05
CA LEU A 7 11.95 1.98 4.03
C LEU A 7 11.99 2.50 2.59
N LEU A 8 12.83 1.91 1.75
CA LEU A 8 12.94 2.28 0.34
C LEU A 8 11.59 2.12 -0.37
N GLU A 9 10.89 1.00 -0.15
CA GLU A 9 9.60 0.75 -0.77
C GLU A 9 8.54 1.74 -0.28
N ALA A 10 8.47 2.01 1.02
CA ALA A 10 7.58 3.02 1.58
C ALA A 10 7.81 4.41 0.97
N LEU A 11 9.07 4.81 0.81
CA LEU A 11 9.42 6.08 0.18
C LEU A 11 8.98 6.13 -1.29
N LYS A 12 9.15 5.06 -2.07
CA LYS A 12 8.65 5.02 -3.46
C LYS A 12 7.14 5.22 -3.54
N TRP A 13 6.36 4.61 -2.64
CA TRP A 13 4.91 4.83 -2.58
C TRP A 13 4.56 6.28 -2.28
N VAL A 14 5.26 6.90 -1.34
CA VAL A 14 5.01 8.31 -0.97
C VAL A 14 5.43 9.26 -2.09
N THR A 15 6.64 9.11 -2.66
CA THR A 15 7.23 10.12 -3.54
C THR A 15 6.90 9.91 -5.02
N LEU A 16 6.97 8.67 -5.51
CA LEU A 16 6.75 8.37 -6.93
C LEU A 16 5.28 8.14 -7.24
N ARG A 17 4.51 7.66 -6.25
CA ARG A 17 3.09 7.34 -6.42
C ARG A 17 2.17 8.33 -5.73
N GLY A 18 2.69 9.25 -4.91
CA GLY A 18 1.86 10.21 -4.19
C GLY A 18 0.82 9.55 -3.27
N ALA A 19 1.10 8.33 -2.81
CA ALA A 19 0.22 7.59 -1.92
C ALA A 19 0.53 7.94 -0.45
N SER A 20 -0.44 7.69 0.42
CA SER A 20 -0.19 7.63 1.86
C SER A 20 0.09 6.17 2.25
N VAL A 21 0.89 5.97 3.30
CA VAL A 21 1.32 4.65 3.76
C VAL A 21 1.20 4.52 5.27
N LEU A 22 1.14 3.29 5.76
CA LEU A 22 1.04 2.99 7.20
C LEU A 22 1.89 1.78 7.59
N PRO A 23 2.36 1.72 8.85
CA PRO A 23 3.07 0.56 9.37
C PRO A 23 2.07 -0.53 9.79
N LEU A 24 2.35 -1.77 9.39
CA LEU A 24 1.59 -2.95 9.78
C LEU A 24 2.44 -3.86 10.67
N LYS A 25 1.81 -4.52 11.65
CA LYS A 25 2.48 -5.54 12.46
C LYS A 25 2.90 -6.69 11.54
N TYR A 26 4.15 -7.12 11.68
CA TYR A 26 4.71 -8.18 10.84
C TYR A 26 3.86 -9.46 10.89
N GLY A 27 3.66 -10.08 9.72
CA GLY A 27 2.86 -11.31 9.57
C GLY A 27 1.35 -11.11 9.71
N THR A 28 0.87 -9.86 9.85
CA THR A 28 -0.55 -9.55 9.98
C THR A 28 -0.97 -8.49 8.97
N LYS A 29 -2.28 -8.24 8.88
CA LYS A 29 -2.87 -7.09 8.15
C LYS A 29 -3.30 -5.95 9.10
N HIS A 30 -2.82 -5.93 10.34
CA HIS A 30 -3.21 -4.93 11.33
C HIS A 30 -2.19 -3.81 11.47
N PRO A 31 -2.63 -2.54 11.60
CA PRO A 31 -1.72 -1.43 11.87
C PRO A 31 -0.92 -1.63 13.16
N ASP A 32 0.34 -1.20 13.15
CA ASP A 32 1.19 -1.24 14.33
C ASP A 32 0.91 -0.03 15.25
N SER A 33 0.32 -0.31 16.41
CA SER A 33 -0.10 0.72 17.36
C SER A 33 1.07 1.48 18.00
N VAL A 34 2.24 0.85 18.17
CA VAL A 34 3.42 1.50 18.75
C VAL A 34 4.02 2.48 17.75
N ALA A 35 4.15 2.07 16.49
CA ALA A 35 4.65 2.90 15.39
C ALA A 35 3.75 4.11 15.13
N LEU A 36 2.44 3.89 15.08
CA LEU A 36 1.47 4.97 14.91
C LEU A 36 1.55 5.97 16.07
N ARG A 37 1.58 5.48 17.32
CA ARG A 37 1.71 6.33 18.51
C ARG A 37 3.01 7.13 18.51
N SER A 38 4.14 6.47 18.24
CA SER A 38 5.48 7.11 18.31
C SER A 38 5.69 8.20 17.26
N THR A 39 4.80 8.30 16.28
CA THR A 39 4.84 9.30 15.21
C THR A 39 3.62 10.23 15.23
N GLY A 40 2.86 10.23 16.32
CA GLY A 40 1.75 11.17 16.52
C GLY A 40 0.44 10.82 15.81
N HIS A 41 0.35 9.64 15.17
CA HIS A 41 -0.87 9.21 14.49
C HIS A 41 -1.87 8.64 15.49
N THR A 42 -2.65 9.54 16.08
CA THR A 42 -3.65 9.22 17.11
C THR A 42 -4.99 9.94 16.87
N ILE A 43 -6.06 9.37 17.41
CA ILE A 43 -7.37 10.00 17.56
C ILE A 43 -7.77 9.80 19.03
N ASP A 44 -8.08 10.88 19.73
CA ASP A 44 -8.42 10.88 21.17
C ASP A 44 -7.37 10.13 22.03
N GLY A 45 -6.08 10.36 21.72
CA GLY A 45 -4.95 9.72 22.41
C GLY A 45 -4.74 8.24 22.10
N ARG A 46 -5.57 7.63 21.24
CA ARG A 46 -5.46 6.23 20.82
C ARG A 46 -4.78 6.12 19.46
N PRO A 47 -3.87 5.15 19.24
CA PRO A 47 -3.17 5.01 17.97
C PRO A 47 -4.18 4.70 16.86
N SER A 48 -4.11 5.46 15.78
CA SER A 48 -5.08 5.35 14.68
C SER A 48 -4.40 5.68 13.35
N TRP A 49 -4.71 4.88 12.33
CA TRP A 49 -4.31 5.16 10.96
C TRP A 49 -5.26 6.13 10.26
N GLY A 50 -6.41 6.47 10.87
CA GLY A 50 -7.40 7.39 10.30
C GLY A 50 -6.84 8.73 9.79
N PRO A 51 -5.89 9.39 10.49
CA PRO A 51 -5.23 10.60 9.98
C PRO A 51 -4.53 10.40 8.64
N LEU A 52 -3.99 9.18 8.40
CA LEU A 52 -3.25 8.84 7.18
C LEU A 52 -4.14 8.77 5.93
N GLN A 53 -5.46 8.73 6.09
CA GLN A 53 -6.42 8.85 4.98
C GLN A 53 -6.51 10.26 4.42
N ARG A 54 -6.09 11.27 5.19
CA ARG A 54 -6.19 12.69 4.82
C ARG A 54 -4.85 13.37 4.60
N ARG A 55 -3.79 12.87 5.24
CA ARG A 55 -2.43 13.40 5.11
C ARG A 55 -1.42 12.26 5.10
N PRO A 56 -0.41 12.28 4.24
CA PRO A 56 0.61 11.24 4.20
C PRO A 56 1.53 11.40 5.41
N PRO A 57 2.23 10.32 5.81
CA PRO A 57 3.22 10.42 6.86
C PRO A 57 4.40 11.28 6.41
N THR A 58 5.07 11.94 7.36
CA THR A 58 6.33 12.64 7.07
C THR A 58 7.44 11.64 6.79
N TRP A 59 8.48 12.05 6.07
CA TRP A 59 9.64 11.18 5.79
C TRP A 59 10.33 10.71 7.07
N ALA A 60 10.46 11.59 8.07
CA ALA A 60 10.98 11.23 9.39
C ALA A 60 10.09 10.20 10.11
N GLY A 61 8.76 10.29 9.94
CA GLY A 61 7.82 9.32 10.47
C GLY A 61 7.99 7.94 9.80
N VAL A 62 8.10 7.89 8.48
CA VAL A 62 8.34 6.66 7.72
C VAL A 62 9.69 6.03 8.11
N ALA A 63 10.75 6.83 8.23
CA ALA A 63 12.07 6.36 8.69
C ALA A 63 12.02 5.83 10.14
N THR A 64 11.20 6.44 11.00
CA THR A 64 10.97 5.96 12.37
C THR A 64 10.25 4.60 12.40
N TRP A 65 9.38 4.32 11.43
CA TRP A 65 8.67 3.05 11.35
C TRP A 65 9.56 1.91 10.85
N PHE A 66 10.33 2.15 9.80
CA PHE A 66 11.09 1.11 9.07
C PHE A 66 12.58 1.17 9.37
N ARG A 67 12.95 1.27 10.65
CA ARG A 67 14.34 1.18 11.09
C ARG A 67 14.89 -0.25 10.92
N PRO A 68 16.21 -0.44 10.74
CA PRO A 68 16.81 -1.77 10.55
C PRO A 68 16.54 -2.77 11.68
N ASP A 69 16.42 -2.29 12.92
CA ASP A 69 16.17 -3.08 14.13
C ASP A 69 14.70 -3.51 14.30
N ARG A 70 13.81 -3.07 13.40
CA ARG A 70 12.37 -3.26 13.53
C ARG A 70 11.79 -3.96 12.32
N ARG A 71 11.05 -5.04 12.57
CA ARG A 71 10.34 -5.78 11.53
C ARG A 71 8.87 -5.37 11.49
N LEU A 72 8.51 -4.56 10.49
CA LEU A 72 7.13 -4.20 10.17
C LEU A 72 6.84 -4.50 8.69
N ASN A 73 5.56 -4.68 8.38
CA ASN A 73 5.08 -4.69 7.01
C ASN A 73 4.59 -3.29 6.62
N LEU A 74 4.53 -3.02 5.32
CA LEU A 74 3.99 -1.78 4.76
C LEU A 74 2.54 -1.98 4.34
N GLY A 75 1.69 -1.04 4.70
CA GLY A 75 0.38 -0.85 4.09
C GLY A 75 0.37 0.42 3.23
N VAL A 76 -0.45 0.41 2.18
CA VAL A 76 -0.73 1.60 1.35
C VAL A 76 -2.18 2.01 1.63
N VAL A 77 -2.40 3.28 1.88
CA VAL A 77 -3.73 3.85 2.11
C VAL A 77 -4.34 4.23 0.76
N THR A 78 -5.35 3.48 0.33
CA THR A 78 -6.14 3.79 -0.86
C THR A 78 -7.07 4.99 -0.62
N GLY A 79 -7.52 5.63 -1.69
CA GLY A 79 -8.38 6.83 -1.64
C GLY A 79 -7.62 8.13 -1.38
N TYR A 80 -6.45 8.09 -0.72
CA TYR A 80 -5.55 9.24 -0.66
C TYR A 80 -4.79 9.41 -1.98
N GLY A 81 -4.72 10.65 -2.50
CA GLY A 81 -4.02 10.94 -3.75
C GLY A 81 -4.67 10.28 -4.99
N GLY A 82 -5.93 9.85 -4.91
CA GLY A 82 -6.65 9.21 -6.01
C GLY A 82 -6.20 7.79 -6.34
N ILE A 83 -5.35 7.17 -5.50
CA ILE A 83 -4.85 5.82 -5.79
C ILE A 83 -5.86 4.75 -5.38
N ILE A 84 -6.09 3.79 -6.27
CA ILE A 84 -6.99 2.65 -6.07
C ILE A 84 -6.21 1.35 -6.31
N CYS A 85 -6.55 0.32 -5.55
CA CYS A 85 -6.08 -1.04 -5.75
C CYS A 85 -7.26 -1.94 -6.08
N ILE A 86 -7.21 -2.60 -7.23
CA ILE A 86 -8.07 -3.75 -7.51
C ILE A 86 -7.35 -4.98 -6.98
N ASP A 87 -7.88 -5.58 -5.91
CA ASP A 87 -7.31 -6.75 -5.24
C ASP A 87 -7.98 -8.02 -5.78
N PHE A 88 -7.24 -8.80 -6.57
CA PHE A 88 -7.68 -10.10 -7.03
C PHE A 88 -7.21 -11.18 -6.05
N ASP A 89 -8.15 -11.85 -5.39
CA ASP A 89 -7.88 -12.92 -4.43
C ASP A 89 -7.21 -14.17 -5.03
N SER A 90 -7.32 -14.37 -6.35
CA SER A 90 -6.71 -15.49 -7.07
C SER A 90 -6.17 -15.10 -8.45
N PHE A 91 -5.13 -15.82 -8.90
CA PHE A 91 -4.63 -15.69 -10.27
C PHE A 91 -5.67 -16.03 -11.34
N GLY A 92 -6.59 -16.98 -11.05
CA GLY A 92 -7.68 -17.33 -11.96
C GLY A 92 -8.66 -16.18 -12.18
N MET A 93 -9.07 -15.51 -11.10
CA MET A 93 -9.95 -14.33 -11.19
C MET A 93 -9.27 -13.16 -11.93
N PHE A 94 -7.97 -12.98 -11.70
CA PHE A 94 -7.18 -12.00 -12.45
C PHE A 94 -7.15 -12.33 -13.96
N GLY A 95 -6.96 -13.61 -14.33
CA GLY A 95 -6.99 -14.06 -15.72
C GLY A 95 -8.33 -13.78 -16.41
N VAL A 96 -9.45 -14.14 -15.76
CA VAL A 96 -10.81 -13.87 -16.28
C VAL A 96 -11.03 -12.37 -16.48
N TRP A 97 -10.55 -11.53 -15.55
CA TRP A 97 -10.64 -10.08 -15.70
C TRP A 97 -9.77 -9.55 -16.85
N CYS A 98 -8.58 -10.10 -17.07
CA CYS A 98 -7.74 -9.75 -18.23
C CYS A 98 -8.41 -10.09 -19.56
N ASP A 99 -9.00 -11.29 -19.68
CA ASP A 99 -9.72 -11.71 -20.89
C ASP A 99 -10.90 -10.77 -21.18
N TRP A 100 -11.68 -10.45 -20.15
CA TRP A 100 -12.76 -9.47 -20.25
C TRP A 100 -12.24 -8.08 -20.64
N ALA A 101 -11.17 -7.61 -20.01
CA ALA A 101 -10.61 -6.29 -20.27
C ALA A 101 -10.11 -6.17 -21.71
N GLN A 102 -9.45 -7.21 -22.22
CA GLN A 102 -8.99 -7.30 -23.60
C GLN A 102 -10.16 -7.30 -24.59
N ALA A 103 -11.18 -8.14 -24.36
CA ALA A 103 -12.37 -8.19 -25.19
C ALA A 103 -13.17 -6.88 -25.17
N LYS A 104 -13.19 -6.19 -24.02
CA LYS A 104 -13.84 -4.88 -23.88
C LYS A 104 -13.09 -3.77 -24.62
N GLY A 105 -11.76 -3.87 -24.71
CA GLY A 105 -10.90 -2.88 -25.34
C GLY A 105 -10.79 -1.56 -24.57
N GLY A 106 -10.21 -0.55 -25.21
CA GLY A 106 -10.08 0.80 -24.67
C GLY A 106 -9.32 0.84 -23.33
N LEU A 107 -9.82 1.68 -22.40
CA LEU A 107 -9.18 1.89 -21.10
C LEU A 107 -9.04 0.60 -20.27
N ALA A 108 -10.00 -0.33 -20.37
CA ALA A 108 -9.93 -1.59 -19.63
C ALA A 108 -8.72 -2.43 -20.09
N ALA A 109 -8.55 -2.58 -21.41
CA ALA A 109 -7.41 -3.29 -21.99
C ALA A 109 -6.08 -2.60 -21.66
N GLU A 110 -6.02 -1.27 -21.72
CA GLU A 110 -4.82 -0.51 -21.36
C GLU A 110 -4.43 -0.72 -19.89
N VAL A 111 -5.38 -0.57 -18.95
CA VAL A 111 -5.13 -0.80 -17.52
C VAL A 111 -4.64 -2.23 -17.28
N ALA A 112 -5.28 -3.23 -17.89
CA ALA A 112 -4.86 -4.62 -17.76
C ALA A 112 -3.43 -4.83 -18.29
N ALA A 113 -3.05 -4.20 -19.40
CA ALA A 113 -1.74 -4.38 -20.01
C ALA A 113 -0.62 -3.63 -19.27
N SER A 114 -0.80 -2.34 -18.95
CA SER A 114 0.32 -1.43 -18.67
C SER A 114 0.44 -0.99 -17.21
N THR A 115 -0.62 -1.11 -16.41
CA THR A 115 -0.57 -0.54 -15.06
C THR A 115 0.33 -1.35 -14.11
N TYR A 116 0.77 -0.71 -13.02
CA TYR A 116 1.62 -1.33 -12.01
C TYR A 116 0.88 -2.47 -11.27
N LYS A 117 1.53 -3.63 -11.21
CA LYS A 117 0.97 -4.85 -10.61
C LYS A 117 1.94 -5.41 -9.56
N VAL A 118 1.38 -5.93 -8.48
CA VAL A 118 2.13 -6.65 -7.44
C VAL A 118 1.55 -8.03 -7.31
N LEU A 119 2.39 -9.05 -7.50
CA LEU A 119 2.00 -10.44 -7.22
C LEU A 119 1.93 -10.63 -5.70
N THR A 120 0.81 -11.16 -5.24
CA THR A 120 0.63 -11.58 -3.85
C THR A 120 0.88 -13.09 -3.74
N ALA A 121 0.79 -13.64 -2.53
CA ALA A 121 0.93 -15.08 -2.33
C ALA A 121 -0.12 -15.91 -3.10
N ARG A 122 -1.27 -15.31 -3.46
CA ARG A 122 -2.41 -16.04 -4.06
C ARG A 122 -2.98 -15.38 -5.32
N GLY A 123 -2.71 -14.10 -5.54
CA GLY A 123 -3.31 -13.33 -6.63
C GLY A 123 -2.52 -12.08 -6.97
N VAL A 124 -3.22 -11.00 -7.35
CA VAL A 124 -2.59 -9.81 -7.96
C VAL A 124 -3.25 -8.54 -7.44
N HIS A 125 -2.45 -7.59 -6.99
CA HIS A 125 -2.89 -6.22 -6.79
C HIS A 125 -2.62 -5.40 -8.05
N VAL A 126 -3.65 -4.78 -8.62
CA VAL A 126 -3.55 -3.89 -9.76
C VAL A 126 -3.77 -2.46 -9.27
N TRP A 127 -2.74 -1.62 -9.37
CA TRP A 127 -2.76 -0.26 -8.85
C TRP A 127 -3.03 0.74 -9.96
N ILE A 128 -4.02 1.61 -9.76
CA ILE A 128 -4.43 2.63 -10.74
C ILE A 128 -4.57 3.99 -10.06
N ARG A 129 -4.49 5.05 -10.87
CA ARG A 129 -4.82 6.43 -10.52
C ARG A 129 -5.66 7.02 -11.65
#